data_AF-A0A6G3XPH6-F1
#
_entry.id   AF-A0A6G3XPH6-F1
#
_cell.length_a   1.000
_cell.length_b   1.000
_cell.length_c   1.000
_cell.angle_alpha   90.00
_cell.angle_beta   90.00
_cell.angle_gamma   90.00
#
_symmetry.space_group_name_H-M   'P 1'
#
loop_
_entity.id
_entity.type
_entity.pdbx_description
1 polymer ?
#
loop_
_entity_poly.entity_id
_entity_poly.type
_entity_poly.pdbx_seq_one_letter_code
_entity_poly.pdbx_strand_id
1 'polypeptide(L)'
;NRFEPASAAHNIVLAVQMNGALDIEALHRAVQDVVARHESLRTVFPDRDGEPRQEVLPADHGCELAQIRTSEEDLETAIAAASARSFDLATETPLRVTL
;
A
#
# COMPACT_ATOMS: atom_id res chain seq x y z
N ASN A 1 -2.54 -8.38 9.87
CA ASN A 1 -1.90 -8.67 11.19
C ASN A 1 -2.41 -10.02 11.69
N ARG A 2 -1.58 -11.07 11.84
CA ARG A 2 -2.05 -12.44 12.09
C ARG A 2 -2.89 -12.61 13.38
N PHE A 3 -2.65 -11.77 14.38
CA PHE A 3 -3.40 -11.80 15.64
C PHE A 3 -4.68 -10.96 15.60
N GLU A 4 -4.75 -10.01 14.67
CA GLU A 4 -5.92 -9.16 14.42
C GLU A 4 -6.02 -8.84 12.92
N PRO A 5 -6.43 -9.80 12.07
CA PRO A 5 -6.30 -9.69 10.61
C PRO A 5 -7.07 -8.49 10.02
N ALA A 6 -8.15 -8.07 10.68
CA ALA A 6 -8.93 -6.89 10.32
C ALA A 6 -8.43 -5.57 10.96
N SER A 7 -7.44 -5.61 11.85
CA SER A 7 -6.95 -4.41 12.55
C SER A 7 -5.98 -3.62 11.69
N ALA A 8 -6.32 -2.34 11.50
CA ALA A 8 -5.48 -1.33 10.87
C ALA A 8 -4.60 -0.58 11.88
N ALA A 9 -4.60 -0.97 13.16
CA ALA A 9 -3.90 -0.25 14.23
C ALA A 9 -2.38 -0.14 14.03
N HIS A 10 -1.81 -0.95 13.14
CA HIS A 10 -0.39 -0.99 12.82
C HIS A 10 -0.06 -0.30 11.48
N ASN A 11 -1.04 0.31 10.83
CA ASN A 11 -0.81 1.07 9.62
C ASN A 11 -0.08 2.39 9.98
N ILE A 12 1.01 2.68 9.27
CA ILE A 12 1.61 4.01 9.26
C ILE A 12 1.08 4.72 8.03
N VAL A 13 0.38 5.84 8.21
CA VAL A 13 -0.27 6.58 7.14
C VAL A 13 0.46 7.89 6.90
N LEU A 14 0.77 8.18 5.63
CA LEU A 14 1.30 9.45 5.17
C LEU A 14 0.37 9.99 4.08
N ALA A 15 -0.13 11.22 4.26
CA ALA A 15 -0.89 11.94 3.25
C ALA A 15 -0.07 13.14 2.75
N VAL A 16 -0.05 13.34 1.43
CA VAL A 16 0.66 14.45 0.79
C VAL A 16 -0.30 15.20 -0.12
N GLN A 17 -0.44 16.51 0.11
CA GLN A 17 -1.21 17.38 -0.79
C GLN A 17 -0.32 17.84 -1.94
N MET A 18 -0.75 17.56 -3.17
CA MET A 18 -0.07 17.98 -4.39
C MET A 18 -0.90 19.07 -5.08
N ASN A 19 -0.31 20.23 -5.30
CA ASN A 19 -0.97 21.37 -5.95
C ASN A 19 -0.38 21.59 -7.34
N GLY A 20 -1.25 21.80 -8.34
CA GLY A 20 -0.85 22.03 -9.73
C GLY A 20 -1.01 20.81 -10.63
N ALA A 21 -0.39 20.84 -11.80
CA ALA A 21 -0.47 19.74 -12.76
C ALA A 21 0.35 18.55 -12.27
N LEU A 22 -0.34 17.45 -11.95
CA LEU A 22 0.28 16.19 -11.57
C LEU A 22 0.40 15.27 -12.79
N ASP A 23 1.62 14.84 -13.11
CA ASP A 23 1.85 13.76 -14.06
C ASP A 23 1.67 12.42 -13.33
N ILE A 24 0.50 11.82 -13.53
CA ILE A 24 0.07 10.59 -12.88
C ILE A 24 0.93 9.40 -13.31
N GLU A 25 1.36 9.37 -14.57
CA GLU A 25 2.16 8.27 -15.10
C GLU A 25 3.61 8.35 -14.57
N ALA A 26 4.14 9.57 -14.42
CA ALA A 26 5.42 9.77 -13.75
C ALA A 26 5.34 9.36 -12.26
N LEU A 27 4.26 9.70 -11.55
CA LEU A 27 4.07 9.29 -10.16
C LEU A 27 3.98 7.77 -10.02
N HIS A 28 3.21 7.11 -10.89
CA HIS A 28 3.08 5.66 -10.86
C HIS A 28 4.43 4.96 -11.09
N ARG A 29 5.21 5.40 -12.08
CA ARG A 29 6.57 4.89 -12.33
C ARG A 29 7.51 5.13 -11.14
N ALA A 30 7.45 6.31 -10.52
CA ALA A 30 8.26 6.60 -9.35
C ALA A 30 7.94 5.68 -8.15
N VAL A 31 6.65 5.37 -7.93
CA VAL A 31 6.23 4.39 -6.91
C VAL A 31 6.77 3.00 -7.25
N GLN A 32 6.67 2.58 -8.51
CA GLN A 32 7.20 1.29 -8.97
C GLN A 32 8.73 1.20 -8.77
N ASP A 33 9.48 2.26 -9.09
CA ASP A 33 10.94 2.30 -8.89
C ASP A 33 11.33 2.12 -7.42
N VAL A 34 10.59 2.76 -6.50
CA VAL A 34 10.79 2.62 -5.06
C VAL A 34 10.51 1.18 -4.62
N VAL A 35 9.41 0.58 -5.07
CA VAL A 35 9.03 -0.80 -4.70
C VAL A 35 10.03 -1.81 -5.28
N ALA A 36 10.47 -1.64 -6.53
CA ALA A 36 11.47 -2.48 -7.15
C ALA A 36 12.80 -2.45 -6.37
N ARG A 37 13.23 -1.24 -5.95
CA ARG A 37 14.47 -1.01 -5.19
C ARG A 37 14.43 -1.59 -3.78
N HIS A 38 13.28 -1.59 -3.11
CA HIS A 38 13.17 -1.95 -1.69
C HIS A 38 12.44 -3.27 -1.47
N GLU A 39 13.19 -4.34 -1.16
CA GLU A 39 12.66 -5.68 -0.89
C GLU A 39 11.54 -5.71 0.15
N SER A 40 11.67 -4.90 1.21
CA SER A 40 10.66 -4.83 2.28
C SER A 40 9.28 -4.39 1.78
N LEU A 41 9.21 -3.58 0.71
CA LEU A 41 7.94 -3.11 0.14
C LEU A 41 7.29 -4.13 -0.79
N ARG A 42 8.03 -5.18 -1.19
CA ARG A 42 7.55 -6.28 -2.03
C ARG A 42 7.68 -7.63 -1.33
N THR A 43 7.52 -7.62 -0.01
CA THR A 43 7.61 -8.82 0.83
C THR A 43 6.24 -9.24 1.32
N VAL A 44 5.93 -10.53 1.21
CA VAL A 44 4.79 -11.18 1.86
C VAL A 44 5.26 -12.22 2.89
N PHE A 45 4.34 -12.68 3.72
CA PHE A 45 4.58 -13.57 4.86
C PHE A 45 3.62 -14.77 4.85
N PRO A 46 3.62 -15.62 3.81
CA PRO A 46 2.77 -16.79 3.75
C PRO A 46 3.08 -17.76 4.88
N ASP A 47 2.05 -18.46 5.34
CA ASP A 47 2.18 -19.58 6.26
C ASP A 47 2.50 -20.85 5.46
N ARG A 48 3.57 -21.54 5.84
CA ARG A 48 3.95 -22.86 5.32
C ARG A 48 4.12 -23.79 6.51
N ASP A 49 3.24 -24.78 6.62
CA ASP A 49 3.26 -25.79 7.70
C ASP A 49 3.19 -25.19 9.13
N GLY A 50 2.48 -24.08 9.31
CA GLY A 50 2.31 -23.39 10.61
C GLY A 50 3.42 -22.38 10.92
N GLU A 51 4.38 -22.20 10.02
CA GLU A 51 5.48 -21.25 10.18
C GLU A 51 5.37 -20.10 9.15
N PRO A 52 5.26 -18.83 9.59
CA PRO A 52 5.30 -17.70 8.68
C PRO A 52 6.72 -17.55 8.12
N ARG A 53 6.84 -17.42 6.80
CA ARG A 53 8.13 -17.21 6.13
C ARG A 53 8.09 -15.94 5.33
N GLN A 54 9.20 -15.19 5.37
CA GLN A 54 9.36 -14.03 4.53
C GLN A 54 9.60 -14.47 3.08
N GLU A 55 8.74 -14.05 2.17
CA GLU A 55 8.88 -14.28 0.74
C GLU A 55 8.97 -12.94 0.02
N VAL A 56 10.12 -12.68 -0.60
CA VAL A 56 10.35 -11.46 -1.35
C VAL A 56 9.90 -11.69 -2.79
N LEU A 57 8.88 -10.94 -3.23
CA LEU A 57 8.32 -11.01 -4.57
C LEU A 57 9.27 -10.39 -5.60
N PRO A 58 9.17 -10.76 -6.90
CA PRO A 58 9.96 -10.15 -7.97
C PRO A 58 9.85 -8.62 -8.02
N ALA A 59 10.91 -7.95 -8.51
CA ALA A 59 10.95 -6.49 -8.58
C ALA A 59 9.89 -5.87 -9.52
N ASP A 60 9.37 -6.66 -10.46
CA ASP A 60 8.31 -6.30 -11.40
C ASP A 60 6.90 -6.66 -10.92
N HIS A 61 6.75 -7.18 -9.68
CA HIS A 61 5.43 -7.39 -9.06
C HIS A 61 4.61 -6.10 -8.97
N GLY A 62 5.31 -4.96 -8.88
CA GLY A 62 4.71 -3.62 -8.87
C GLY A 62 3.99 -3.28 -7.57
N CYS A 63 3.34 -2.11 -7.57
CA CYS A 63 2.42 -1.66 -6.53
C CYS A 63 1.26 -0.98 -7.22
N GLU A 64 0.04 -1.30 -6.80
CA GLU A 64 -1.16 -0.64 -7.30
C GLU A 64 -1.23 0.80 -6.78
N LEU A 65 -1.41 1.75 -7.69
CA LEU A 65 -1.79 3.14 -7.39
C LEU A 65 -3.24 3.32 -7.82
N ALA A 66 -4.14 3.33 -6.84
CA ALA A 66 -5.57 3.50 -7.09
C ALA A 66 -5.94 5.00 -7.13
N GLN A 67 -6.66 5.42 -8.16
CA GLN A 67 -7.18 6.79 -8.26
C GLN A 67 -8.63 6.84 -7.79
N ILE A 68 -8.92 7.69 -6.82
CA ILE A 68 -10.24 7.87 -6.22
C ILE A 68 -10.68 9.31 -6.48
N ARG A 69 -11.74 9.48 -7.27
CA ARG A 69 -12.37 10.80 -7.41
C ARG A 69 -13.17 11.11 -6.16
N THR A 70 -12.79 12.15 -5.44
CA THR A 70 -13.49 12.63 -4.24
C THR A 70 -13.70 14.14 -4.31
N SER A 71 -14.64 14.64 -3.52
CA SER A 71 -14.82 16.07 -3.28
C SER A 71 -13.91 16.52 -2.11
N GLU A 72 -13.76 17.83 -1.93
CA GLU A 72 -13.05 18.38 -0.77
C GLU A 72 -13.78 18.08 0.55
N GLU A 73 -15.13 18.09 0.53
CA GLU A 73 -15.96 17.76 1.69
C GLU A 73 -15.82 16.30 2.13
N ASP A 74 -15.61 15.39 1.18
CA ASP A 74 -15.47 13.95 1.42
C ASP A 74 -14.02 13.51 1.66
N LEU A 75 -13.04 14.41 1.52
CA LEU A 75 -11.61 14.09 1.54
C LEU A 75 -11.18 13.41 2.85
N GLU A 76 -11.58 13.95 4.00
CA GLU A 76 -11.26 13.36 5.30
C GLU A 76 -11.84 11.94 5.43
N THR A 77 -13.06 11.72 4.92
CA THR A 77 -13.71 10.42 4.93
C THR A 77 -12.99 9.43 4.03
N ALA A 78 -12.56 9.86 2.85
CA ALA A 78 -11.78 9.05 1.92
C ALA A 78 -10.42 8.65 2.53
N ILE A 79 -9.72 9.58 3.17
CA ILE A 79 -8.44 9.32 3.86
C ILE A 79 -8.65 8.34 5.02
N ALA A 80 -9.69 8.52 5.83
CA ALA A 80 -10.00 7.62 6.94
C ALA A 80 -10.31 6.20 6.46
N ALA A 81 -11.08 6.06 5.37
CA ALA A 81 -11.39 4.78 4.77
C ALA A 81 -10.14 4.08 4.21
N ALA A 82 -9.26 4.80 3.52
CA ALA A 82 -7.99 4.26 3.02
C ALA A 82 -7.07 3.82 4.16
N SER A 83 -7.00 4.62 5.23
CA SER A 83 -6.17 4.37 6.43
C SER A 83 -6.63 3.15 7.23
N ALA A 84 -7.94 2.91 7.29
CA ALA A 84 -8.54 1.81 8.03
C ALA A 84 -8.45 0.46 7.30
N ARG A 85 -7.97 0.43 6.06
CA ARG A 85 -7.84 -0.82 5.30
C ARG A 85 -6.61 -1.59 5.77
N SER A 86 -6.83 -2.77 6.36
CA SER A 86 -5.74 -3.65 6.78
C SER A 86 -5.01 -4.26 5.57
N PHE A 87 -3.86 -4.89 5.85
CA PHE A 87 -3.14 -5.72 4.90
C PHE A 87 -3.23 -7.19 5.32
N ASP A 88 -3.55 -8.05 4.37
CA ASP A 88 -3.32 -9.49 4.51
C ASP A 88 -1.86 -9.79 4.15
N LEU A 89 -0.96 -9.71 5.13
CA LEU A 89 0.47 -9.90 4.91
C LEU A 89 0.83 -11.28 4.33
N ALA A 90 -0.06 -12.27 4.34
CA ALA A 90 0.20 -13.55 3.69
C ALA A 90 0.18 -13.47 2.16
N THR A 91 -0.56 -12.50 1.60
CA THR A 91 -0.86 -12.41 0.16
C THR A 91 -0.65 -11.01 -0.42
N GLU A 92 -0.65 -9.97 0.40
CA GLU A 92 -0.53 -8.57 0.02
C GLU A 92 0.80 -7.96 0.48
N THR A 93 1.42 -7.16 -0.38
CA THR A 93 2.58 -6.34 -0.03
C THR A 93 2.19 -5.21 0.93
N PRO A 94 3.09 -4.77 1.84
CA PRO A 94 2.80 -3.81 2.90
C PRO A 94 2.82 -2.35 2.41
N LEU A 95 2.34 -2.09 1.20
CA LEU A 95 2.23 -0.76 0.62
C LEU A 95 0.95 -0.65 -0.19
N ARG A 96 0.27 0.47 -0.03
CA ARG A 96 -0.89 0.85 -0.83
C ARG A 96 -0.82 2.34 -1.08
N VAL A 97 -0.98 2.73 -2.33
CA VAL A 97 -0.98 4.14 -2.73
C VAL A 97 -2.35 4.46 -3.30
N THR A 98 -2.97 5.50 -2.76
CA THR A 98 -4.22 6.06 -3.27
C THR A 98 -4.00 7.52 -3.61
N LEU A 99 -4.56 7.95 -4.73
CA LEU A 99 -4.56 9.33 -5.18
C LEU A 99 -5.99 9.87 -5.26
#